data_AF-A0A239HEV6-F1
#
_entry.id   AF-A0A239HEV6-F1
#
_cell.length_a   1.000
_cell.length_b   1.000
_cell.length_c   1.000
_cell.angle_alpha   90.00
_cell.angle_beta   90.00
_cell.angle_gamma   90.00
#
_symmetry.space_group_name_H-M   'P 1'
#
loop_
_entity.id
_entity.type
_entity.pdbx_description
1 polymer ?
#
loop_
_entity_poly.entity_id
_entity_poly.type
_entity_poly.pdbx_seq_one_letter_code
_entity_poly.pdbx_strand_id
1 'polypeptide(L)' 'TFEGKEMPVGSYYWTLEVRETGEVRKGILNLLRK' A
#
# COMPACT_ATOMS: atom_id res chain seq x y z
N THR A 1 8.77 -1.32 7.10
CA THR A 1 8.11 -0.23 7.82
C THR A 1 7.43 0.68 6.80
N PHE A 2 6.31 1.31 7.13
CA PHE A 2 5.67 2.35 6.30
C PHE A 2 5.57 3.61 7.13
N GLU A 3 6.07 4.74 6.61
CA GLU A 3 6.16 6.01 7.36
C GLU A 3 6.84 5.86 8.73
N GLY A 4 7.89 5.03 8.80
CA GLY A 4 8.60 4.75 10.06
C GLY A 4 7.88 3.80 11.03
N LYS A 5 6.66 3.34 10.71
CA LYS A 5 5.90 2.38 11.53
C LYS A 5 6.19 0.95 11.10
N GLU A 6 6.36 0.06 12.07
CA GLU A 6 6.52 -1.37 11.83
C GLU A 6 5.22 -1.97 11.30
N MET A 7 5.33 -2.81 10.26
CA MET A 7 4.17 -3.34 9.54
C MET A 7 3.94 -4.79 9.93
N PRO A 8 2.69 -5.22 10.13
CA PRO A 8 2.37 -6.62 10.35
C PRO A 8 2.91 -7.54 9.24
N VAL A 9 3.24 -8.76 9.62
CA VAL A 9 3.56 -9.81 8.66
C VAL A 9 2.32 -10.07 7.80
N GLY A 10 2.45 -9.96 6.47
CA GLY A 10 1.32 -10.07 5.53
C GLY A 10 0.70 -8.74 5.09
N SER A 11 1.33 -7.61 5.42
CA SER A 11 1.00 -6.31 4.80
C SER A 11 1.61 -6.20 3.40
N TYR A 12 0.78 -5.88 2.41
CA TYR A 12 1.19 -5.61 1.03
C TYR A 12 1.10 -4.13 0.73
N TYR A 13 2.12 -3.59 0.06
CA TYR A 13 2.11 -2.22 -0.45
C TYR A 13 1.64 -2.23 -1.90
N TRP A 14 0.74 -1.31 -2.26
CA TRP A 14 0.28 -1.15 -3.64
C TRP A 14 0.39 0.30 -4.11
N THR A 15 0.54 0.48 -5.42
CA THR A 15 0.60 1.78 -6.09
C THR A 15 -0.16 1.68 -7.41
N LEU A 16 -0.95 2.70 -7.69
CA LEU A 16 -1.76 2.84 -8.90
C LEU A 16 -1.52 4.24 -9.47
N GLU A 17 -1.15 4.32 -10.73
CA GLU A 17 -0.80 5.56 -11.42
C GLU A 17 -1.65 5.70 -12.68
N VAL A 18 -2.33 6.82 -12.81
CA VAL A 18 -3.07 7.20 -14.02
C VAL A 18 -2.16 8.09 -14.86
N ARG A 19 -1.64 7.57 -15.97
CA ARG A 19 -0.61 8.27 -16.78
C ARG A 19 -1.13 9.55 -17.43
N GLU A 20 -2.41 9.58 -17.75
CA GLU A 20 -3.07 10.68 -18.45
C GLU A 20 -3.26 11.91 -17.54
N THR A 21 -3.48 11.70 -16.24
CA THR A 21 -3.68 12.77 -15.26
C THR A 21 -2.48 12.98 -14.34
N GLY A 22 -1.54 12.02 -14.31
CA GLY A 22 -0.44 11.97 -13.35
C GLY A 22 -0.90 11.64 -11.93
N GLU A 23 -2.15 11.22 -11.74
CA GLU A 23 -2.68 10.93 -10.41
C GLU A 23 -2.11 9.62 -9.87
N VAL A 24 -1.55 9.68 -8.66
CA VAL A 24 -0.93 8.54 -7.99
C VAL A 24 -1.67 8.22 -6.70
N ARG A 25 -2.14 6.98 -6.59
CA ARG A 25 -2.78 6.42 -5.40
C ARG A 25 -1.93 5.30 -4.84
N LYS A 26 -1.68 5.31 -3.54
CA LYS A 26 -0.88 4.29 -2.87
C LYS A 26 -1.55 3.89 -1.57
N GLY A 27 -1.29 2.68 -1.10
CA GLY A 27 -1.88 2.21 0.15
C GLY A 27 -1.28 0.91 0.64
N ILE A 28 -1.78 0.49 1.80
CA ILE A 28 -1.44 -0.77 2.45
C ILE A 28 -2.67 -1.67 2.43
N LEU A 29 -2.47 -2.92 2.02
CA LEU A 29 -3.44 -3.99 2.15
C LEU A 29 -2.98 -4.94 3.27
N ASN A 30 -3.81 -5.11 4.29
CA ASN A 30 -3.58 -6.10 5.35
C ASN A 30 -4.43 -7.34 5.07
N LEU A 31 -3.79 -8.49 4.82
CA LEU A 31 -4.50 -9.76 4.70
C LEU A 31 -4.81 -10.30 6.10
N LEU A 32 -6.04 -10.11 6.56
CA LEU A 32 -6.52 -10.76 7.78
C LEU A 32 -6.83 -12.23 7.47
N ARG A 33 -6.01 -13.15 7.97
CA ARG A 33 -6.28 -14.59 7.90
C ARG A 33 -7.20 -14.98 9.06
N LYS A 34 -8.29 -15.70 8.77
CA LYS A 34 -9.25 -16.21 9.76
C LYS A 34 -8.71 -17.45 10.46
#